data_AF-A0A916JQY9-F1
#
_entry.id   AF-A0A916JQY9-F1
#
_cell.length_a   1.000
_cell.length_b   1.000
_cell.length_c   1.000
_cell.angle_alpha   90.00
_cell.angle_beta   90.00
_cell.angle_gamma   90.00
#
_symmetry.space_group_name_H-M   'P 1'
#
loop_
_entity.id
_entity.type
_entity.pdbx_description
1 polymer ?
#
loop_
_entity_poly.entity_id
_entity_poly.type
_entity_poly.pdbx_seq_one_letter_code
_entity_poly.pdbx_strand_id
1 'polypeptide(L)'
;MFDYSPPKNLPSILSETSVASHGSILAAVDGGIERKRLLELLDPQPSRWALEVVYKTGSTNADLAAQLKAARWIPFNPRVRVAYSQTAGRGRRSRPWLDSPGNALLFSLAHLMPRTPDRLAGLSLALGATIVEGLRTLPLDDSRRLLIKWPNDILLDGAKLAGVLVETAWSTRDSTALIVGVGLNINSVDGLAKQIASSFETFLPTFPLMPSALSSAWPNASPTPVLGAVLNALAVGLERFGQYGFGPFRDAWIAVHAYMGQEVVISGQGEEIARGIVYSVDEQGRLLIRTPQEILAIAAGDVSLRLSENVNISAQQASGVFTYEAYINELPAANTSIIGQYSSRLTTGAAPVSHLSVTTLASSSAQPATGCAHKQQLYNDDA
;
A
#
# COMPACT_ATOMS: atom_id res chain seq x y z
N MET A 1 44.64 -12.54 32.01
CA MET A 1 44.31 -11.90 33.29
C MET A 1 43.79 -10.50 32.98
N PHE A 2 42.50 -10.39 32.70
CA PHE A 2 41.67 -9.19 32.89
C PHE A 2 40.26 -9.74 33.10
N ASP A 3 39.85 -9.67 34.35
CA ASP A 3 38.60 -10.14 34.91
C ASP A 3 37.54 -9.05 34.70
N TYR A 4 36.42 -9.37 34.05
CA TYR A 4 35.29 -8.44 33.91
C TYR A 4 34.03 -9.10 34.44
N SER A 5 33.88 -9.03 35.76
CA SER A 5 32.61 -9.26 36.44
C SER A 5 31.66 -8.08 36.18
N PRO A 6 30.39 -8.31 35.80
CA PRO A 6 29.44 -7.24 35.56
C PRO A 6 29.03 -6.57 36.88
N PRO A 7 28.74 -5.25 36.88
CA PRO A 7 28.34 -4.54 38.09
C PRO A 7 26.99 -5.06 38.59
N LYS A 8 26.99 -5.57 39.83
CA LYS A 8 25.77 -5.80 40.62
C LYS A 8 25.22 -4.43 41.02
N ASN A 9 23.92 -4.22 40.79
CA ASN A 9 23.11 -3.02 41.07
C ASN A 9 22.98 -2.03 39.90
N LEU A 10 22.20 -2.41 38.88
CA LEU A 10 21.36 -1.43 38.18
C LEU A 10 20.02 -1.32 38.93
N PRO A 11 19.53 -0.11 39.23
CA PRO A 11 18.20 0.06 39.82
C PRO A 11 17.14 -0.43 38.84
N SER A 12 16.26 -1.31 39.31
CA SER A 12 15.06 -1.77 38.62
C SER A 12 14.14 -0.60 38.36
N ILE A 13 14.17 -0.01 37.17
CA ILE A 13 13.14 0.92 36.71
C ILE A 13 11.98 0.08 36.16
N LEU A 14 11.30 -0.60 37.07
CA LEU A 14 9.90 -0.98 36.93
C LEU A 14 9.17 -0.14 37.98
N SER A 15 8.82 1.10 37.62
CA SER A 15 7.84 1.85 38.38
C SER A 15 6.46 1.24 38.11
N GLU A 16 6.07 0.29 38.94
CA GLU A 16 4.71 -0.22 39.09
C GLU A 16 3.80 0.86 39.71
N THR A 17 3.57 1.97 39.02
CA THR A 17 2.60 2.98 39.47
C THR A 17 1.98 3.70 38.27
N SER A 18 1.17 2.95 37.49
CA SER A 18 0.11 3.49 36.60
C SER A 18 -0.74 2.39 35.93
N VAL A 19 -0.33 1.12 36.02
CA VAL A 19 -0.94 0.01 35.26
C VAL A 19 -2.36 -0.35 35.72
N ALA A 20 -2.70 -0.10 36.98
CA ALA A 20 -3.95 -0.57 37.57
C ALA A 20 -5.23 0.12 37.05
N SER A 21 -5.15 1.37 36.56
CA SER A 21 -6.32 2.10 36.03
C SER A 21 -6.51 1.98 34.51
N HIS A 22 -5.45 1.64 33.77
CA HIS A 22 -5.49 1.49 32.30
C HIS A 22 -5.84 0.06 31.85
N GLY A 23 -5.57 -0.95 32.68
CA GLY A 23 -5.88 -2.35 32.38
C GLY A 23 -7.38 -2.66 32.30
N SER A 24 -8.23 -1.98 33.09
CA SER A 24 -9.67 -2.27 33.10
C SER A 24 -10.44 -1.62 31.94
N ILE A 25 -9.93 -0.51 31.38
CA ILE A 25 -10.55 0.18 30.23
C ILE A 25 -10.26 -0.56 28.92
N LEU A 26 -9.09 -1.18 28.78
CA LEU A 26 -8.72 -1.96 27.58
C LEU A 26 -9.49 -3.28 27.45
N ALA A 27 -9.95 -3.85 28.57
CA ALA A 27 -10.77 -5.07 28.60
C ALA A 27 -12.25 -4.83 28.28
N ALA A 28 -12.69 -3.57 28.22
CA ALA A 28 -14.11 -3.18 28.12
C ALA A 28 -14.55 -2.69 26.73
N VAL A 29 -13.67 -2.75 25.72
CA VAL A 29 -14.09 -2.51 24.32
C VAL A 29 -14.65 -3.83 23.79
N ASP A 30 -15.97 -3.89 23.65
CA ASP A 30 -16.64 -5.02 23.00
C ASP A 30 -16.07 -5.20 21.58
N GLY A 31 -15.59 -6.41 21.27
CA GLY A 31 -14.86 -6.69 20.02
C GLY A 31 -13.44 -6.13 19.93
N GLY A 32 -12.78 -5.80 21.05
CA GLY A 32 -11.38 -5.35 21.07
C GLY A 32 -10.32 -6.39 20.64
N ILE A 33 -9.05 -5.99 20.62
CA ILE A 33 -7.91 -6.89 20.36
C ILE A 33 -7.68 -7.83 21.54
N GLU A 34 -7.99 -9.11 21.33
CA GLU A 34 -7.79 -10.19 22.28
C GLU A 34 -6.35 -10.71 22.18
N ARG A 35 -5.43 -10.16 22.97
CA ARG A 35 -3.98 -10.42 22.83
C ARG A 35 -3.60 -11.91 22.84
N LYS A 36 -4.20 -12.70 23.73
CA LYS A 36 -3.95 -14.15 23.81
C LYS A 36 -4.35 -14.84 22.50
N ARG A 37 -5.57 -14.55 22.03
CA ARG A 37 -6.10 -15.12 20.80
C ARG A 37 -5.29 -14.67 19.58
N LEU A 38 -4.86 -13.41 19.54
CA LEU A 38 -3.99 -12.90 18.48
C LEU A 38 -2.67 -13.69 18.41
N LEU A 39 -2.01 -13.93 19.55
CA LEU A 39 -0.76 -14.70 19.58
C LEU A 39 -0.93 -16.14 19.09
N GLU A 40 -2.09 -16.76 19.32
CA GLU A 40 -2.42 -18.09 18.78
C GLU A 40 -2.64 -18.09 17.26
N LEU A 41 -3.00 -16.95 16.68
CA LEU A 41 -3.24 -16.80 15.24
C LEU A 41 -1.99 -16.36 14.47
N LEU A 42 -0.98 -15.81 15.15
CA LEU A 42 0.21 -15.27 14.51
C LEU A 42 1.24 -16.37 14.18
N ASP A 43 1.82 -16.26 12.99
CA ASP A 43 2.94 -17.09 12.59
C ASP A 43 4.19 -16.80 13.44
N PRO A 44 5.21 -17.69 13.45
CA PRO A 44 6.39 -17.54 14.30
C PRO A 44 7.19 -16.23 14.12
N GLN A 45 7.16 -15.63 12.93
CA GLN A 45 7.84 -14.36 12.65
C GLN A 45 7.06 -13.15 13.22
N PRO A 46 5.80 -12.89 12.84
CA PRO A 46 5.06 -11.74 13.36
C PRO A 46 4.70 -11.85 14.85
N SER A 47 4.65 -13.06 15.43
CA SER A 47 4.47 -13.24 16.89
C SER A 47 5.61 -12.68 17.74
N ARG A 48 6.78 -12.40 17.14
CA ARG A 48 7.94 -11.76 17.80
C ARG A 48 7.93 -10.23 17.70
N TRP A 49 7.05 -9.65 16.89
CA TRP A 49 6.94 -8.21 16.75
C TRP A 49 6.38 -7.60 18.04
N ALA A 50 6.90 -6.43 18.41
CA ALA A 50 6.36 -5.73 19.57
C ALA A 50 4.97 -5.18 19.25
N LEU A 51 3.97 -5.50 20.07
CA LEU A 51 2.59 -5.06 19.90
C LEU A 51 2.16 -4.12 21.03
N GLU A 52 1.82 -2.89 20.65
CA GLU A 52 1.23 -1.86 21.52
C GLU A 52 -0.23 -1.61 21.10
N VAL A 53 -1.17 -1.73 22.04
CA VAL A 53 -2.58 -1.40 21.82
C VAL A 53 -2.94 -0.23 22.72
N VAL A 54 -3.46 0.84 22.12
CA VAL A 54 -3.92 2.03 22.84
C VAL A 54 -5.38 2.30 22.56
N TYR A 55 -6.09 2.89 23.52
CA TYR A 55 -7.48 3.25 23.30
C TYR A 55 -7.63 4.36 22.25
N LYS A 56 -6.84 5.42 22.38
CA LYS A 56 -6.94 6.62 21.55
C LYS A 56 -5.57 7.23 21.31
N THR A 57 -5.36 7.76 20.12
CA THR A 57 -4.17 8.54 19.77
C THR A 57 -4.50 9.62 18.73
N GLY A 58 -3.55 10.51 18.43
CA GLY A 58 -3.62 11.35 17.24
C GLY A 58 -3.55 10.51 15.96
N SER A 59 -2.49 9.72 15.78
CA SER A 59 -2.30 8.82 14.65
C SER A 59 -1.29 7.73 15.01
N THR A 60 -1.64 6.48 14.72
CA THR A 60 -0.75 5.31 14.88
C THR A 60 0.54 5.46 14.06
N ASN A 61 0.47 6.07 12.86
CA ASN A 61 1.65 6.36 12.04
C ASN A 61 2.56 7.39 12.73
N ALA A 62 1.97 8.49 13.23
CA ALA A 62 2.73 9.57 13.87
C ALA A 62 3.43 9.08 15.15
N ASP A 63 2.74 8.24 15.93
CA ASP A 63 3.29 7.63 17.12
C ASP A 63 4.53 6.77 16.81
N LEU A 64 4.43 5.88 15.82
CA LEU A 64 5.58 5.05 15.42
C LEU A 64 6.70 5.89 14.81
N ALA A 65 6.39 6.96 14.06
CA ALA A 65 7.40 7.88 13.55
C ALA A 65 8.19 8.55 14.67
N ALA A 66 7.52 8.99 15.74
CA ALA A 66 8.16 9.56 16.90
C ALA A 66 9.05 8.52 17.63
N GLN A 67 8.53 7.30 17.83
CA GLN A 67 9.29 6.21 18.46
C GLN A 67 10.54 5.84 17.66
N LEU A 68 10.43 5.69 16.33
CA LEU A 68 11.55 5.35 15.45
C LEU A 68 12.62 6.45 15.39
N LYS A 69 12.24 7.72 15.52
CA LYS A 69 13.19 8.84 15.62
C LYS A 69 13.95 8.80 16.95
N ALA A 70 13.27 8.50 18.05
CA ALA A 70 13.88 8.39 19.37
C ALA A 70 14.80 7.16 19.52
N ALA A 71 14.49 6.06 18.82
CA ALA A 71 15.18 4.77 18.95
C ALA A 71 16.22 4.48 17.85
N ARG A 72 16.74 5.49 17.16
CA ARG A 72 17.62 5.33 15.98
C ARG A 72 18.90 4.49 16.23
N TRP A 73 19.34 4.39 17.47
CA TRP A 73 20.58 3.70 17.88
C TRP A 73 20.35 2.32 18.51
N ILE A 74 19.10 1.86 18.57
CA ILE A 74 18.71 0.58 19.15
C ILE A 74 18.53 -0.45 18.02
N PRO A 75 18.89 -1.73 18.21
CA PRO A 75 18.57 -2.78 17.25
C PRO A 75 17.09 -2.73 16.86
N PHE A 76 16.82 -2.75 15.55
CA PHE A 76 15.46 -2.62 15.04
C PHE A 76 14.67 -3.91 15.30
N ASN A 77 13.55 -3.78 15.99
CA ASN A 77 12.52 -4.82 16.07
C ASN A 77 11.23 -4.25 15.47
N PRO A 78 10.57 -4.93 14.51
CA PRO A 78 9.29 -4.49 14.01
C PRO A 78 8.28 -4.26 15.13
N ARG A 79 7.50 -3.19 15.00
CA ARG A 79 6.55 -2.73 16.00
C ARG A 79 5.19 -2.49 15.37
N VAL A 80 4.17 -3.09 15.95
CA VAL A 80 2.77 -2.88 15.60
C VAL A 80 2.16 -1.99 16.66
N ARG A 81 1.51 -0.92 16.22
CA ARG A 81 0.70 -0.06 17.09
C ARG A 81 -0.74 -0.04 16.61
N VAL A 82 -1.64 -0.47 17.47
CA VAL A 82 -3.09 -0.50 17.21
C VAL A 82 -3.76 0.58 18.05
N ALA A 83 -4.73 1.29 17.47
CA ALA A 83 -5.58 2.21 18.19
C ALA A 83 -7.06 1.89 17.95
N TYR A 84 -7.89 1.99 18.99
CA TYR A 84 -9.35 1.92 18.80
C TYR A 84 -9.93 3.23 18.26
N SER A 85 -9.22 4.35 18.39
CA SER A 85 -9.64 5.65 17.86
C SER A 85 -8.47 6.55 17.49
N GLN A 86 -8.59 7.30 16.38
CA GLN A 86 -7.63 8.33 15.97
C GLN A 86 -8.29 9.71 15.86
N THR A 87 -7.73 10.73 16.53
CA THR A 87 -8.26 12.11 16.42
C THR A 87 -7.67 12.88 15.25
N ALA A 88 -6.58 12.40 14.67
CA ALA A 88 -5.86 13.03 13.57
C ALA A 88 -5.38 11.96 12.57
N GLY A 89 -6.22 10.94 12.34
CA GLY A 89 -5.98 9.91 11.33
C GLY A 89 -5.89 10.52 9.93
N ARG A 90 -4.95 10.03 9.11
CA ARG A 90 -4.68 10.58 7.78
C ARG A 90 -4.59 9.46 6.75
N GLY A 91 -5.15 9.72 5.59
CA GLY A 91 -4.81 9.06 4.34
C GLY A 91 -3.81 9.89 3.53
N ARG A 92 -3.63 9.51 2.26
CA ARG A 92 -2.79 10.26 1.32
C ARG A 92 -3.29 11.69 1.14
N ARG A 93 -2.37 12.59 0.77
CA ARG A 93 -2.65 14.02 0.52
C ARG A 93 -3.28 14.71 1.73
N SER A 94 -2.93 14.26 2.93
CA SER A 94 -3.45 14.74 4.21
C SER A 94 -4.97 14.67 4.36
N ARG A 95 -5.66 13.86 3.53
CA ARG A 95 -7.10 13.65 3.68
C ARG A 95 -7.37 12.97 5.01
N PRO A 96 -8.38 13.39 5.78
CA PRO A 96 -8.69 12.73 7.05
C PRO A 96 -9.07 11.27 6.79
N TRP A 97 -8.55 10.37 7.62
CA TRP A 97 -9.12 9.04 7.78
C TRP A 97 -10.16 9.13 8.89
N LEU A 98 -11.43 9.04 8.52
CA LEU A 98 -12.54 9.11 9.47
C LEU A 98 -12.81 7.71 10.02
N ASP A 99 -12.82 7.59 11.35
CA ASP A 99 -13.18 6.37 12.07
C ASP A 99 -14.29 6.65 13.09
N SER A 100 -14.99 5.58 13.47
CA SER A 100 -15.79 5.53 14.69
C SER A 100 -15.21 4.43 15.57
N PRO A 101 -14.99 4.67 16.88
CA PRO A 101 -14.30 3.71 17.72
C PRO A 101 -14.90 2.31 17.66
N GLY A 102 -14.05 1.28 17.52
CA GLY A 102 -14.46 -0.13 17.46
C GLY A 102 -14.98 -0.62 16.10
N ASN A 103 -15.20 0.26 15.12
CA ASN A 103 -15.75 -0.12 13.81
C ASN A 103 -14.69 -0.30 12.72
N ALA A 104 -13.48 0.19 12.97
CA ALA A 104 -12.34 0.02 12.08
C ALA A 104 -11.15 -0.55 12.85
N LEU A 105 -10.39 -1.39 12.17
CA LEU A 105 -9.05 -1.77 12.59
C LEU A 105 -8.09 -0.67 12.12
N LEU A 106 -7.51 0.05 13.08
CA LEU A 106 -6.55 1.13 12.82
C LEU A 106 -5.21 0.70 13.40
N PHE A 107 -4.24 0.42 12.54
CA PHE A 107 -2.91 0.06 13.01
C PHE A 107 -1.82 0.55 12.09
N SER A 108 -0.61 0.61 12.64
CA SER A 108 0.61 0.84 11.89
C SER A 108 1.63 -0.23 12.22
N LEU A 109 2.43 -0.59 11.21
CA LEU A 109 3.59 -1.47 11.35
C LEU A 109 4.86 -0.67 11.00
N ALA A 110 5.76 -0.55 11.96
CA ALA A 110 7.13 -0.10 11.73
C ALA A 110 7.97 -1.28 11.24
N HIS A 111 8.62 -1.13 10.09
CA HIS A 111 9.48 -2.16 9.49
C HIS A 111 10.76 -1.56 8.90
N LEU A 112 11.89 -2.27 9.00
CA LEU A 112 13.15 -1.86 8.39
C LEU A 112 13.31 -2.60 7.06
N MET A 113 13.07 -1.89 5.97
CA MET A 113 13.17 -2.43 4.62
C MET A 113 14.64 -2.40 4.16
N PRO A 114 15.22 -3.52 3.69
CA PRO A 114 16.59 -3.58 3.16
C PRO A 114 16.67 -3.00 1.73
N ARG A 115 16.07 -1.83 1.52
CA ARG A 115 16.07 -1.07 0.26
C ARG A 115 16.17 0.42 0.57
N THR A 116 16.82 1.15 -0.32
CA THR A 116 16.86 2.61 -0.30
C THR A 116 15.53 3.21 -0.79
N PRO A 117 15.22 4.47 -0.45
CA PRO A 117 13.93 5.08 -0.81
C PRO A 117 13.59 5.06 -2.30
N ASP A 118 14.58 5.21 -3.18
CA ASP A 118 14.43 5.14 -4.64
C ASP A 118 14.03 3.74 -5.14
N ARG A 119 14.26 2.70 -4.33
CA ARG A 119 13.93 1.30 -4.63
C ARG A 119 12.63 0.83 -3.99
N LEU A 120 11.81 1.75 -3.47
CA LEU A 120 10.49 1.44 -2.87
C LEU A 120 9.32 1.61 -3.85
N ALA A 121 9.61 1.88 -5.13
CA ALA A 121 8.58 1.94 -6.16
C ALA A 121 7.70 0.67 -6.14
N GLY A 122 6.39 0.86 -6.25
CA GLY A 122 5.41 -0.23 -6.19
C GLY A 122 5.14 -0.83 -4.79
N LEU A 123 5.82 -0.41 -3.72
CA LEU A 123 5.62 -0.98 -2.38
C LEU A 123 4.15 -0.89 -1.92
N SER A 124 3.50 0.25 -2.12
CA SER A 124 2.07 0.43 -1.81
C SER A 124 1.18 -0.61 -2.48
N LEU A 125 1.46 -0.95 -3.74
CA LEU A 125 0.71 -1.94 -4.51
C LEU A 125 0.97 -3.34 -3.98
N ALA A 126 2.24 -3.68 -3.72
CA ALA A 126 2.63 -4.96 -3.14
C ALA A 126 1.94 -5.20 -1.80
N LEU A 127 1.91 -4.18 -0.93
CA LEU A 127 1.22 -4.26 0.36
C LEU A 127 -0.30 -4.38 0.20
N GLY A 128 -0.90 -3.66 -0.75
CA GLY A 128 -2.32 -3.84 -1.08
C GLY A 128 -2.65 -5.28 -1.50
N ALA A 129 -1.86 -5.86 -2.39
CA ALA A 129 -2.00 -7.26 -2.83
C ALA A 129 -1.83 -8.23 -1.66
N THR A 130 -0.79 -8.03 -0.85
CA THR A 130 -0.50 -8.84 0.34
C THR A 130 -1.64 -8.80 1.36
N ILE A 131 -2.21 -7.62 1.62
CA ILE A 131 -3.34 -7.48 2.55
C ILE A 131 -4.57 -8.20 1.99
N VAL A 132 -4.85 -8.07 0.68
CA VAL A 132 -5.95 -8.83 0.05
C VAL A 132 -5.73 -10.34 0.23
N GLU A 133 -4.53 -10.86 -0.03
CA GLU A 133 -4.20 -12.27 0.20
C GLU A 133 -4.47 -12.70 1.65
N GLY A 134 -4.05 -11.90 2.63
CA GLY A 134 -4.33 -12.16 4.05
C GLY A 134 -5.83 -12.15 4.37
N LEU A 135 -6.58 -11.17 3.85
CA LEU A 135 -8.02 -11.12 4.08
C LEU A 135 -8.76 -12.31 3.46
N ARG A 136 -8.26 -12.86 2.35
CA ARG A 136 -8.85 -14.05 1.71
C ARG A 136 -8.70 -15.34 2.52
N THR A 137 -7.86 -15.38 3.55
CA THR A 137 -7.77 -16.53 4.47
C THR A 137 -8.87 -16.52 5.54
N LEU A 138 -9.63 -15.44 5.63
CA LEU A 138 -10.77 -15.30 6.55
C LEU A 138 -12.02 -15.97 5.96
N PRO A 139 -13.05 -16.29 6.77
CA PRO A 139 -14.27 -16.96 6.31
C PRO A 139 -15.23 -15.97 5.61
N LEU A 140 -14.77 -15.37 4.51
CA LEU A 140 -15.57 -14.55 3.61
C LEU A 140 -16.53 -15.44 2.81
N ASP A 141 -17.72 -14.93 2.52
CA ASP A 141 -18.69 -15.63 1.66
C ASP A 141 -18.20 -15.80 0.21
N ASP A 142 -17.54 -14.78 -0.37
CA ASP A 142 -16.82 -14.83 -1.64
C ASP A 142 -15.58 -13.93 -1.62
N SER A 143 -14.41 -14.57 -1.61
CA SER A 143 -13.10 -13.91 -1.60
C SER A 143 -12.78 -13.06 -2.85
N ARG A 144 -13.54 -13.24 -3.95
CA ARG A 144 -13.39 -12.47 -5.20
C ARG A 144 -13.98 -11.07 -5.12
N ARG A 145 -14.80 -10.79 -4.10
CA ARG A 145 -15.37 -9.46 -3.84
C ARG A 145 -14.32 -8.42 -3.43
N LEU A 146 -13.15 -8.88 -2.98
CA LEU A 146 -12.00 -8.05 -2.64
C LEU A 146 -11.21 -7.67 -3.89
N LEU A 147 -11.13 -6.36 -4.15
CA LEU A 147 -10.40 -5.77 -5.26
C LEU A 147 -9.49 -4.65 -4.77
N ILE A 148 -8.55 -4.22 -5.61
CA ILE A 148 -7.65 -3.09 -5.31
C ILE A 148 -7.94 -1.98 -6.32
N LYS A 149 -8.14 -0.76 -5.82
CA LYS A 149 -8.09 0.44 -6.64
C LYS A 149 -6.72 1.08 -6.49
N TRP A 150 -6.09 1.31 -7.64
CA TRP A 150 -4.81 1.99 -7.68
C TRP A 150 -4.90 3.39 -7.02
N PRO A 151 -3.87 3.80 -6.25
CA PRO A 151 -2.64 3.04 -5.97
C PRO A 151 -2.62 2.31 -4.62
N ASN A 152 -3.65 2.44 -3.78
CA ASN A 152 -3.53 2.07 -2.36
C ASN A 152 -4.85 1.82 -1.62
N ASP A 153 -5.99 1.74 -2.31
CA ASP A 153 -7.29 1.49 -1.70
C ASP A 153 -7.70 0.02 -1.95
N ILE A 154 -8.14 -0.67 -0.90
CA ILE A 154 -8.76 -2.00 -1.02
C ILE A 154 -10.26 -1.80 -1.00
N LEU A 155 -10.95 -2.46 -1.93
CA LEU A 155 -12.38 -2.37 -2.14
C LEU A 155 -13.07 -3.68 -1.77
N LEU A 156 -14.30 -3.56 -1.30
CA LEU A 156 -15.27 -4.64 -1.17
C LEU A 156 -16.54 -4.21 -1.88
N ASP A 157 -16.95 -4.95 -2.91
CA ASP A 157 -18.08 -4.62 -3.79
C ASP A 157 -17.99 -3.23 -4.43
N GLY A 158 -16.78 -2.82 -4.83
CA GLY A 158 -16.53 -1.51 -5.45
C GLY A 158 -16.51 -0.32 -4.48
N ALA A 159 -16.85 -0.53 -3.21
CA ALA A 159 -16.79 0.46 -2.15
C ALA A 159 -15.51 0.30 -1.32
N LYS A 160 -15.00 1.38 -0.71
CA LYS A 160 -13.71 1.38 -0.03
C LYS A 160 -13.78 0.62 1.30
N LEU A 161 -13.05 -0.48 1.40
CA LEU A 161 -12.90 -1.28 2.61
C LEU A 161 -11.70 -0.84 3.46
N ALA A 162 -10.56 -0.62 2.82
CA ALA A 162 -9.32 -0.27 3.52
C ALA A 162 -8.47 0.72 2.72
N GLY A 163 -7.57 1.40 3.41
CA GLY A 163 -6.52 2.23 2.81
C GLY A 163 -5.17 1.93 3.42
N VAL A 164 -4.15 1.90 2.57
CA VAL A 164 -2.75 1.71 2.98
C VAL A 164 -2.00 3.03 2.82
N LEU A 165 -1.27 3.44 3.84
CA LEU A 165 -0.41 4.63 3.83
C LEU A 165 1.00 4.24 4.26
N VAL A 166 1.96 4.32 3.34
CA VAL A 166 3.37 4.07 3.63
C VAL A 166 4.10 5.39 3.80
N GLU A 167 4.78 5.56 4.92
CA GLU A 167 5.62 6.72 5.22
C GLU A 167 7.05 6.27 5.53
N THR A 168 8.02 7.10 5.16
CA THR A 168 9.43 6.89 5.53
C THR A 168 9.74 7.67 6.79
N ALA A 169 10.21 6.98 7.84
CA ALA A 169 10.65 7.61 9.07
C ALA A 169 12.08 8.17 8.95
N TRP A 170 12.98 7.35 8.39
CA TRP A 170 14.37 7.68 8.07
C TRP A 170 14.93 6.63 7.11
N SER A 171 16.08 6.93 6.50
CA SER A 171 16.83 5.99 5.66
C SER A 171 18.32 6.04 5.96
N THR A 172 19.00 4.96 5.58
CA THR A 172 20.45 4.83 5.52
C THR A 172 20.87 4.57 4.08
N ARG A 173 22.14 4.21 3.85
CA ARG A 173 22.64 3.84 2.51
C ARG A 173 22.06 2.52 1.99
N ASP A 174 21.61 1.64 2.88
CA ASP A 174 21.23 0.27 2.52
C ASP A 174 19.81 -0.09 2.96
N SER A 175 19.14 0.78 3.73
CA SER A 175 17.83 0.45 4.32
C SER A 175 16.97 1.68 4.55
N THR A 176 15.67 1.46 4.61
CA THR A 176 14.66 2.48 4.91
C THR A 176 13.76 2.01 6.04
N ALA A 177 13.66 2.81 7.10
CA ALA A 177 12.67 2.58 8.14
C ALA A 177 11.32 3.12 7.68
N LEU A 178 10.36 2.22 7.54
CA LEU A 178 9.03 2.47 7.03
C LEU A 178 7.99 2.34 8.12
N ILE A 179 6.89 3.06 7.91
CA ILE A 179 5.68 2.95 8.71
C ILE A 179 4.55 2.65 7.73
N VAL A 180 4.00 1.46 7.83
CA VAL A 180 2.85 1.00 7.04
C VAL A 180 1.60 1.19 7.89
N GLY A 181 0.85 2.24 7.61
CA GLY A 181 -0.46 2.50 8.21
C GLY A 181 -1.55 1.80 7.42
N VAL A 182 -2.45 1.11 8.13
CA VAL A 182 -3.61 0.44 7.56
C VAL A 182 -4.83 0.86 8.37
N GLY A 183 -5.78 1.48 7.69
CA GLY A 183 -7.14 1.65 8.18
C GLY A 183 -8.05 0.69 7.42
N LEU A 184 -8.76 -0.19 8.13
CA LEU A 184 -9.64 -1.18 7.55
C LEU A 184 -10.99 -1.17 8.28
N ASN A 185 -12.07 -1.00 7.53
CA ASN A 185 -13.43 -0.97 8.08
C ASN A 185 -13.89 -2.40 8.39
N ILE A 186 -14.15 -2.70 9.66
CA ILE A 186 -14.60 -4.01 10.11
C ILE A 186 -16.13 -4.05 10.09
N ASN A 187 -16.76 -3.05 10.72
CA ASN A 187 -18.21 -2.96 10.88
C ASN A 187 -18.76 -1.72 10.18
N SER A 188 -19.96 -1.86 9.61
CA SER A 188 -20.70 -0.73 9.04
C SER A 188 -21.11 0.24 10.14
N VAL A 189 -21.02 1.53 9.86
CA VAL A 189 -21.47 2.59 10.77
C VAL A 189 -22.54 3.41 10.09
N ASP A 190 -23.76 3.36 10.62
CA ASP A 190 -24.84 4.22 10.20
C ASP A 190 -24.43 5.69 10.41
N GLY A 191 -24.40 6.48 9.33
CA GLY A 191 -24.06 7.89 9.36
C GLY A 191 -22.62 8.25 8.95
N LEU A 192 -21.66 7.32 8.99
CA LEU A 192 -20.28 7.59 8.54
C LEU A 192 -20.24 7.92 7.03
N ALA A 193 -21.04 7.22 6.22
CA ALA A 193 -21.19 7.52 4.80
C ALA A 193 -21.75 8.94 4.57
N LYS A 194 -22.69 9.41 5.42
CA LYS A 194 -23.23 10.77 5.35
C LYS A 194 -22.20 11.82 5.73
N GLN A 195 -21.40 11.57 6.76
CA GLN A 195 -20.32 12.47 7.19
C GLN A 195 -19.20 12.56 6.15
N ILE A 196 -18.89 11.45 5.47
CA ILE A 196 -17.97 11.44 4.33
C ILE A 196 -18.57 12.29 3.22
N ALA A 197 -19.80 12.03 2.77
CA ALA A 197 -20.43 12.83 1.72
C ALA A 197 -20.38 14.35 2.02
N SER A 198 -20.76 14.77 3.23
CA SER A 198 -20.78 16.18 3.62
C SER A 198 -19.38 16.81 3.76
N SER A 199 -18.38 16.06 4.22
CA SER A 199 -17.01 16.59 4.41
C SER A 199 -16.28 16.81 3.08
N PHE A 200 -16.66 16.05 2.05
CA PHE A 200 -16.02 16.10 0.73
C PHE A 200 -16.75 16.99 -0.28
N GLU A 201 -18.03 17.34 -0.05
CA GLU A 201 -18.73 18.40 -0.83
C GLU A 201 -18.00 19.76 -0.77
N THR A 202 -17.23 20.03 0.28
CA THR A 202 -16.42 21.26 0.41
C THR A 202 -15.05 21.18 -0.28
N PHE A 203 -14.59 19.99 -0.71
CA PHE A 203 -13.25 19.75 -1.25
C PHE A 203 -13.27 18.91 -2.55
N LEU A 204 -13.49 19.58 -3.69
CA LEU A 204 -13.28 19.11 -5.07
C LEU A 204 -14.19 17.95 -5.57
N PRO A 205 -14.45 17.85 -6.89
CA PRO A 205 -15.47 16.97 -7.49
C PRO A 205 -15.04 15.48 -7.57
N THR A 206 -14.09 15.04 -6.74
CA THR A 206 -13.72 13.63 -6.66
C THR A 206 -14.55 12.99 -5.56
N PHE A 207 -15.75 12.51 -5.88
CA PHE A 207 -16.57 11.79 -4.92
C PHE A 207 -15.73 10.68 -4.27
N PRO A 208 -15.53 10.69 -2.93
CA PRO A 208 -14.86 9.59 -2.25
C PRO A 208 -15.69 8.33 -2.48
N LEU A 209 -15.00 7.20 -2.70
CA LEU A 209 -15.68 5.92 -2.67
C LEU A 209 -16.40 5.78 -1.33
N MET A 210 -17.66 5.41 -1.38
CA MET A 210 -18.43 5.11 -0.17
C MET A 210 -17.71 4.02 0.63
N PRO A 211 -17.71 4.09 1.97
CA PRO A 211 -17.11 3.05 2.78
C PRO A 211 -17.92 1.76 2.67
N SER A 212 -17.22 0.64 2.55
CA SER A 212 -17.74 -0.71 2.82
C SER A 212 -17.15 -1.21 4.14
N ALA A 213 -17.67 -2.31 4.67
CA ALA A 213 -17.21 -2.93 5.89
C ALA A 213 -17.06 -4.44 5.69
N LEU A 214 -16.04 -5.04 6.31
CA LEU A 214 -15.79 -6.47 6.17
C LEU A 214 -16.97 -7.33 6.63
N SER A 215 -17.77 -6.83 7.57
CA SER A 215 -18.97 -7.49 8.08
C SER A 215 -20.04 -7.77 7.01
N SER A 216 -20.00 -7.10 5.85
CA SER A 216 -20.92 -7.37 4.72
C SER A 216 -20.55 -8.64 3.93
N ALA A 217 -19.32 -9.14 4.08
CA ALA A 217 -18.85 -10.41 3.50
C ALA A 217 -18.57 -11.48 4.56
N TRP A 218 -18.39 -11.06 5.81
CA TRP A 218 -18.21 -11.95 6.96
C TRP A 218 -18.94 -11.39 8.19
N PRO A 219 -20.20 -11.78 8.46
CA PRO A 219 -21.03 -11.17 9.51
C PRO A 219 -20.44 -11.15 10.92
N ASN A 220 -19.55 -12.11 11.23
CA ASN A 220 -18.88 -12.23 12.53
C ASN A 220 -17.45 -11.65 12.50
N ALA A 221 -17.14 -10.77 11.55
CA ALA A 221 -15.84 -10.14 11.44
C ALA A 221 -15.50 -9.38 12.72
N SER A 222 -14.29 -9.60 13.23
CA SER A 222 -13.77 -8.91 14.41
C SER A 222 -12.30 -8.50 14.21
N PRO A 223 -11.83 -7.45 14.91
CA PRO A 223 -10.48 -6.92 14.74
C PRO A 223 -9.34 -7.93 14.95
N THR A 224 -9.45 -8.82 15.94
CA THR A 224 -8.40 -9.78 16.31
C THR A 224 -8.01 -10.73 15.15
N PRO A 225 -8.93 -11.53 14.57
CA PRO A 225 -8.59 -12.42 13.47
C PRO A 225 -8.17 -11.67 12.20
N VAL A 226 -8.75 -10.49 11.95
CA VAL A 226 -8.36 -9.66 10.81
C VAL A 226 -6.92 -9.16 10.97
N LEU A 227 -6.57 -8.66 12.16
CA LEU A 227 -5.20 -8.23 12.44
C LEU A 227 -4.22 -9.40 12.31
N GLY A 228 -4.55 -10.58 12.85
CA GLY A 228 -3.71 -11.77 12.72
C GLY A 228 -3.43 -12.16 11.26
N ALA A 229 -4.49 -12.27 10.45
CA ALA A 229 -4.39 -12.61 9.04
C ALA A 229 -3.57 -11.58 8.24
N VAL A 230 -3.79 -10.29 8.51
CA VAL A 230 -3.06 -9.21 7.84
C VAL A 230 -1.58 -9.17 8.27
N LEU A 231 -1.26 -9.34 9.56
CA LEU A 231 0.13 -9.33 10.03
C LEU A 231 0.92 -10.54 9.50
N ASN A 232 0.31 -11.72 9.43
CA ASN A 232 0.93 -12.91 8.83
C ASN A 232 1.26 -12.66 7.36
N ALA A 233 0.30 -12.16 6.59
CA ALA A 233 0.52 -11.83 5.19
C ALA A 233 1.61 -10.75 5.02
N LEU A 234 1.55 -9.66 5.81
CA LEU A 234 2.53 -8.58 5.76
C LEU A 234 3.95 -9.04 6.07
N ALA A 235 4.12 -10.01 6.98
CA ALA A 235 5.44 -10.57 7.30
C ALA A 235 6.10 -11.17 6.06
N VAL A 236 5.36 -12.01 5.34
CA VAL A 236 5.80 -12.64 4.09
C VAL A 236 5.97 -11.61 2.97
N GLY A 237 5.00 -10.71 2.80
CA GLY A 237 5.02 -9.71 1.73
C GLY A 237 6.16 -8.70 1.87
N LEU A 238 6.47 -8.24 3.08
CA LEU A 238 7.58 -7.32 3.33
C LEU A 238 8.93 -7.97 3.06
N GLU A 239 9.12 -9.22 3.46
CA GLU A 239 10.34 -9.98 3.17
C GLU A 239 10.53 -10.18 1.67
N ARG A 240 9.49 -10.65 0.98
CA ARG A 240 9.50 -10.87 -0.46
C ARG A 240 9.75 -9.56 -1.22
N PHE A 241 9.13 -8.44 -0.82
CA PHE A 241 9.41 -7.14 -1.42
C PHE A 241 10.85 -6.69 -1.13
N GLY A 242 11.36 -6.92 0.08
CA GLY A 242 12.76 -6.65 0.43
C GLY A 242 13.73 -7.35 -0.53
N GLN A 243 13.50 -8.62 -0.83
CA GLN A 243 14.36 -9.41 -1.71
C GLN A 243 14.20 -9.05 -3.20
N TYR A 244 12.97 -8.89 -3.69
CA TYR A 244 12.71 -8.87 -5.14
C TYR A 244 12.06 -7.58 -5.67
N GLY A 245 11.63 -6.67 -4.80
CA GLY A 245 10.88 -5.47 -5.19
C GLY A 245 9.45 -5.80 -5.64
N PHE A 246 8.87 -4.95 -6.51
CA PHE A 246 7.47 -5.07 -6.93
C PHE A 246 7.18 -6.23 -7.90
N GLY A 247 8.16 -6.65 -8.70
CA GLY A 247 7.98 -7.62 -9.80
C GLY A 247 7.12 -8.85 -9.43
N PRO A 248 7.42 -9.58 -8.33
CA PRO A 248 6.66 -10.78 -7.98
C PRO A 248 5.22 -10.56 -7.49
N PHE A 249 4.81 -9.31 -7.25
CA PHE A 249 3.46 -8.93 -6.82
C PHE A 249 2.60 -8.44 -8.00
N ARG A 250 3.23 -8.16 -9.14
CA ARG A 250 2.59 -7.47 -10.26
C ARG A 250 1.36 -8.20 -10.78
N ASP A 251 1.51 -9.49 -11.09
CA ASP A 251 0.42 -10.26 -11.71
C ASP A 251 -0.71 -10.53 -10.70
N ALA A 252 -0.36 -10.80 -9.44
CA ALA A 252 -1.33 -10.93 -8.37
C ALA A 252 -2.13 -9.64 -8.16
N TRP A 253 -1.46 -8.48 -8.24
CA TRP A 253 -2.10 -7.17 -8.15
C TRP A 253 -3.01 -6.89 -9.36
N ILE A 254 -2.54 -7.20 -10.57
CA ILE A 254 -3.31 -7.05 -11.83
C ILE A 254 -4.59 -7.89 -11.78
N ALA A 255 -4.50 -9.13 -11.30
CA ALA A 255 -5.63 -10.06 -11.22
C ALA A 255 -6.77 -9.57 -10.31
N VAL A 256 -6.48 -8.63 -9.40
CA VAL A 256 -7.47 -8.07 -8.47
C VAL A 256 -7.67 -6.56 -8.65
N HIS A 257 -7.15 -5.97 -9.73
CA HIS A 257 -7.31 -4.54 -9.98
C HIS A 257 -8.76 -4.20 -10.39
N ALA A 258 -9.40 -3.32 -9.63
CA ALA A 258 -10.83 -3.03 -9.76
C ALA A 258 -11.22 -2.44 -11.12
N TYR A 259 -10.32 -1.69 -11.76
CA TYR A 259 -10.63 -0.96 -13.00
C TYR A 259 -9.90 -1.53 -14.22
N MET A 260 -9.40 -2.77 -14.16
CA MET A 260 -8.73 -3.39 -15.30
C MET A 260 -9.65 -3.43 -16.53
N GLY A 261 -9.15 -3.00 -17.70
CA GLY A 261 -9.93 -2.94 -18.93
C GLY A 261 -11.03 -1.87 -18.98
N GLN A 262 -11.17 -1.05 -17.93
CA GLN A 262 -12.18 0.01 -17.86
C GLN A 262 -11.59 1.35 -18.29
N GLU A 263 -12.44 2.21 -18.87
CA GLU A 263 -12.06 3.59 -19.16
C GLU A 263 -12.01 4.40 -17.86
N VAL A 264 -10.89 5.09 -17.65
CA VAL A 264 -10.63 5.89 -16.46
C VAL A 264 -10.20 7.30 -16.82
N VAL A 265 -10.45 8.20 -15.87
CA VAL A 265 -9.98 9.58 -15.89
C VAL A 265 -8.97 9.76 -14.77
N ILE A 266 -7.82 10.32 -15.11
CA ILE A 266 -6.77 10.74 -14.19
C ILE A 266 -6.87 12.25 -14.01
N SER A 267 -6.95 12.71 -12.77
CA SER A 267 -6.96 14.14 -12.47
C SER A 267 -5.80 14.55 -11.56
N GLY A 268 -5.13 15.66 -11.89
CA GLY A 268 -4.07 16.29 -11.10
C GLY A 268 -4.46 17.72 -10.78
N GLN A 269 -4.32 18.15 -9.52
CA GLN A 269 -4.67 19.51 -9.08
C GLN A 269 -6.12 19.97 -9.42
N GLY A 270 -7.05 19.02 -9.62
CA GLY A 270 -8.45 19.30 -9.97
C GLY A 270 -8.75 19.27 -11.47
N GLU A 271 -7.73 19.13 -12.32
CA GLU A 271 -7.89 19.09 -13.78
C GLU A 271 -7.71 17.65 -14.30
N GLU A 272 -8.45 17.29 -15.35
CA GLU A 272 -8.21 16.04 -16.09
C GLU A 272 -6.86 16.15 -16.84
N ILE A 273 -5.91 15.29 -16.46
CA ILE A 273 -4.57 15.27 -17.07
C ILE A 273 -4.40 14.10 -18.04
N ALA A 274 -5.23 13.06 -17.92
CA ALA A 274 -5.24 11.95 -18.84
C ALA A 274 -6.56 11.17 -18.79
N ARG A 275 -6.90 10.52 -19.89
CA ARG A 275 -8.05 9.61 -20.03
C ARG A 275 -7.65 8.43 -20.90
N GLY A 276 -8.09 7.23 -20.54
CA GLY A 276 -7.81 6.03 -21.33
C GLY A 276 -8.29 4.76 -20.65
N ILE A 277 -8.08 3.62 -21.30
CA ILE A 277 -8.45 2.31 -20.79
C ILE A 277 -7.31 1.78 -19.92
N VAL A 278 -7.59 1.33 -18.69
CA VAL A 278 -6.56 0.69 -17.87
C VAL A 278 -6.05 -0.57 -18.57
N TYR A 279 -4.75 -0.57 -18.84
CA TYR A 279 -4.06 -1.65 -19.54
C TYR A 279 -3.28 -2.53 -18.56
N SER A 280 -2.52 -1.93 -17.63
CA SER A 280 -1.67 -2.68 -16.71
C SER A 280 -1.06 -1.79 -15.61
N VAL A 281 -0.05 -2.32 -14.92
CA VAL A 281 0.97 -1.54 -14.19
C VAL A 281 2.35 -1.93 -14.70
N ASP A 282 3.33 -1.03 -14.66
CA ASP A 282 4.71 -1.37 -15.01
C ASP A 282 5.51 -1.93 -13.81
N GLU A 283 6.79 -2.21 -14.03
CA GLU A 283 7.71 -2.75 -13.03
C GLU A 283 7.94 -1.82 -11.83
N GLN A 284 7.65 -0.52 -11.98
CA GLN A 284 7.74 0.48 -10.92
C GLN A 284 6.39 0.75 -10.25
N GLY A 285 5.31 0.08 -10.68
CA GLY A 285 3.97 0.26 -10.16
C GLY A 285 3.25 1.51 -10.67
N ARG A 286 3.70 2.09 -11.79
CA ARG A 286 2.94 3.15 -12.47
C ARG A 286 1.75 2.54 -13.18
N LEU A 287 0.60 3.19 -13.13
CA LEU A 287 -0.60 2.74 -13.83
C LEU A 287 -0.40 2.97 -15.32
N LEU A 288 -0.58 1.92 -16.13
CA LEU A 288 -0.56 2.01 -17.58
C LEU A 288 -1.99 2.17 -18.09
N ILE A 289 -2.25 3.28 -18.77
CA ILE A 289 -3.52 3.51 -19.47
C ILE A 289 -3.27 3.62 -20.98
N ARG A 290 -4.11 2.98 -21.78
CA ARG A 290 -4.08 3.07 -23.24
C ARG A 290 -5.01 4.19 -23.70
N THR A 291 -4.45 5.18 -24.37
CA THR A 291 -5.19 6.23 -25.09
C THR A 291 -5.34 5.81 -26.56
N PRO A 292 -6.11 6.55 -27.38
CA PRO A 292 -6.14 6.31 -28.82
C PRO A 292 -4.77 6.48 -29.51
N GLN A 293 -3.82 7.19 -28.88
CA GLN A 293 -2.52 7.53 -29.48
C GLN A 293 -1.36 6.70 -28.93
N GLU A 294 -1.37 6.35 -27.65
CA GLU A 294 -0.22 5.74 -26.98
C GLU A 294 -0.58 5.04 -25.67
N ILE A 295 0.42 4.45 -25.01
CA ILE A 295 0.30 3.97 -23.63
C ILE A 295 0.97 4.99 -22.71
N LEU A 296 0.21 5.50 -21.74
CA LEU A 296 0.70 6.45 -20.74
C LEU A 296 1.00 5.73 -19.42
N ALA A 297 2.16 5.99 -18.85
CA ALA A 297 2.55 5.54 -17.52
C ALA A 297 2.32 6.66 -16.49
N ILE A 298 1.39 6.44 -15.57
CA ILE A 298 0.94 7.40 -14.57
C ILE A 298 1.55 7.08 -13.21
N ALA A 299 2.30 8.02 -12.64
CA ALA A 299 2.82 7.90 -11.27
C ALA A 299 1.75 8.24 -10.22
N ALA A 300 1.78 7.54 -9.09
CA ALA A 300 0.79 7.68 -8.00
C ALA A 300 0.66 9.12 -7.47
N GLY A 301 1.80 9.81 -7.34
CA GLY A 301 1.96 11.24 -7.00
C GLY A 301 0.76 11.92 -6.32
N ASP A 302 0.35 13.05 -6.89
CA ASP A 302 -0.80 13.86 -6.48
C ASP A 302 -1.98 13.74 -7.45
N VAL A 303 -2.17 12.55 -8.02
CA VAL A 303 -3.26 12.29 -8.96
C VAL A 303 -4.41 11.54 -8.28
N SER A 304 -5.61 11.69 -8.84
CA SER A 304 -6.79 10.87 -8.54
C SER A 304 -7.17 10.05 -9.76
N LEU A 305 -7.75 8.87 -9.52
CA LEU A 305 -8.22 7.93 -10.51
C LEU A 305 -9.73 7.71 -10.29
N ARG A 306 -10.54 7.86 -11.34
CA ARG A 306 -11.97 7.54 -11.34
C ARG A 306 -12.36 6.81 -12.62
N LEU A 307 -13.45 6.04 -12.57
CA LEU A 307 -14.11 5.55 -13.78
C LEU A 307 -14.65 6.73 -14.59
N SER A 308 -14.59 6.62 -15.91
CA SER A 308 -15.32 7.51 -16.81
C SER A 308 -16.84 7.33 -16.61
N GLU A 309 -17.62 8.40 -16.67
CA GLU A 309 -19.06 8.44 -16.32
C GLU A 309 -19.97 7.54 -17.20
N ASN A 310 -19.43 6.78 -18.14
CA ASN A 310 -20.16 5.90 -19.06
C ASN A 310 -20.27 4.42 -18.61
N VAL A 311 -19.89 4.07 -17.37
CA VAL A 311 -19.96 2.68 -16.90
C VAL A 311 -21.22 2.45 -16.05
N ASN A 312 -22.24 1.81 -16.64
CA ASN A 312 -23.37 1.24 -15.92
C ASN A 312 -22.91 0.01 -15.12
N ILE A 313 -22.57 0.20 -13.84
CA ILE A 313 -22.05 -0.84 -12.94
C ILE A 313 -23.07 -1.98 -12.69
N SER A 314 -24.36 -1.74 -12.93
CA SER A 314 -25.44 -2.70 -12.66
C SER A 314 -25.58 -3.85 -13.68
N ALA A 315 -24.89 -3.82 -14.82
CA ALA A 315 -25.07 -4.83 -15.88
C ALA A 315 -23.95 -5.88 -16.00
N GLN A 316 -22.78 -5.67 -15.38
CA GLN A 316 -21.58 -6.49 -15.66
C GLN A 316 -21.15 -7.46 -14.54
N GLN A 317 -21.76 -7.39 -13.35
CA GLN A 317 -21.47 -8.34 -12.26
C GLN A 317 -22.11 -9.73 -12.48
N ALA A 318 -22.97 -9.89 -13.50
CA ALA A 318 -23.62 -11.16 -13.83
C ALA A 318 -22.82 -12.07 -14.78
N SER A 319 -21.80 -11.54 -15.48
CA SER A 319 -20.98 -12.31 -16.42
C SER A 319 -19.62 -12.62 -15.79
N GLY A 320 -19.55 -13.72 -15.06
CA GLY A 320 -18.30 -14.22 -14.52
C GLY A 320 -17.21 -14.36 -15.58
N VAL A 321 -15.97 -14.07 -15.17
CA VAL A 321 -14.70 -14.35 -15.87
C VAL A 321 -14.45 -13.51 -17.14
N PHE A 322 -13.76 -12.39 -16.97
CA PHE A 322 -13.00 -11.79 -18.07
C PHE A 322 -11.68 -12.55 -18.21
N THR A 323 -11.53 -13.35 -19.27
CA THR A 323 -10.28 -14.02 -19.60
C THR A 323 -9.28 -13.02 -20.19
N TYR A 324 -8.13 -12.90 -19.53
CA TYR A 324 -6.96 -12.08 -19.86
C TYR A 324 -6.48 -12.17 -21.32
N GLU A 325 -6.81 -13.27 -22.02
CA GLU A 325 -6.32 -13.58 -23.37
C GLU A 325 -6.97 -12.75 -24.49
N ALA A 326 -8.17 -12.19 -24.30
CA ALA A 326 -8.90 -11.52 -25.38
C ALA A 326 -8.36 -10.13 -25.77
N TYR A 327 -7.48 -9.54 -24.96
CA TYR A 327 -6.95 -8.17 -25.17
C TYR A 327 -5.50 -8.11 -25.70
N ILE A 328 -4.82 -9.25 -25.87
CA ILE A 328 -3.38 -9.30 -26.19
C ILE A 328 -3.08 -9.22 -27.71
N ASN A 329 -4.06 -9.40 -28.60
CA ASN A 329 -3.78 -9.68 -30.02
C ASN A 329 -3.61 -8.46 -30.96
N GLU A 330 -3.57 -7.22 -30.47
CA GLU A 330 -3.26 -6.06 -31.32
C GLU A 330 -2.36 -5.04 -30.59
N LEU A 331 -1.06 -5.35 -30.50
CA LEU A 331 -0.05 -4.41 -30.02
C LEU A 331 0.72 -3.81 -31.21
N PRO A 332 0.55 -2.52 -31.55
CA PRO A 332 1.58 -1.78 -32.26
C PRO A 332 2.79 -1.59 -31.32
N ALA A 333 3.99 -1.43 -31.89
CA ALA A 333 5.17 -1.05 -31.12
C ALA A 333 4.90 0.28 -30.38
N ALA A 334 4.67 0.20 -29.07
CA ALA A 334 4.15 1.31 -28.27
C ALA A 334 5.26 2.26 -27.83
N ASN A 335 5.15 3.53 -28.21
CA ASN A 335 5.82 4.60 -27.49
C ASN A 335 5.14 4.73 -26.11
N THR A 336 5.92 4.71 -25.04
CA THR A 336 5.43 4.87 -23.67
C THR A 336 5.86 6.23 -23.14
N SER A 337 4.90 7.12 -22.87
CA SER A 337 5.16 8.42 -22.24
C SER A 337 4.84 8.39 -20.75
N ILE A 338 5.64 9.09 -19.93
CA ILE A 338 5.47 9.12 -18.47
C ILE A 338 4.83 10.45 -18.06
N ILE A 339 3.73 10.39 -17.33
CA ILE A 339 3.08 11.57 -16.74
C ILE A 339 3.24 11.52 -15.21
N GLY A 340 3.78 12.60 -14.63
CA GLY A 340 3.68 12.84 -13.18
C GLY A 340 4.96 12.88 -12.35
N GLN A 341 6.13 13.22 -12.89
CA GLN A 341 7.27 13.63 -12.04
C GLN A 341 7.11 15.09 -11.60
N TYR A 342 6.32 15.33 -10.56
CA TYR A 342 6.35 16.60 -9.84
C TYR A 342 7.44 16.54 -8.78
N SER A 343 8.55 17.24 -9.04
CA SER A 343 9.63 17.42 -8.07
C SER A 343 9.09 18.15 -6.83
N SER A 344 9.18 17.51 -5.67
CA SER A 344 9.08 18.21 -4.39
C SER A 344 10.26 19.18 -4.31
N ARG A 345 10.01 20.49 -4.48
CA ARG A 345 11.03 21.50 -4.18
C ARG A 345 11.43 21.37 -2.72
N LEU A 346 12.62 20.81 -2.47
CA LEU A 346 13.38 21.12 -1.27
C LEU A 346 13.72 22.60 -1.36
N THR A 347 13.14 23.40 -0.47
CA THR A 347 13.54 24.79 -0.24
C THR A 347 14.94 24.80 0.35
N THR A 348 15.95 24.94 -0.49
CA THR A 348 17.26 25.47 -0.12
C THR A 348 17.52 26.69 -1.01
N GLY A 349 17.65 27.86 -0.38
CA GLY A 349 17.80 29.13 -1.08
C GLY A 349 19.05 29.19 -1.94
N ALA A 350 18.87 29.49 -3.23
CA ALA A 350 19.83 30.18 -4.09
C ALA A 350 19.06 30.75 -5.29
N ALA A 351 19.44 31.95 -5.72
CA ALA A 351 18.78 32.79 -6.73
C ALA A 351 18.78 32.19 -8.17
N PRO A 352 17.94 32.71 -9.11
CA PRO A 352 17.56 31.99 -10.32
C PRO A 352 18.53 32.24 -11.49
N VAL A 353 18.73 31.23 -12.32
CA VAL A 353 19.21 31.39 -13.71
C VAL A 353 18.32 30.56 -14.65
N SER A 354 18.14 31.15 -15.82
CA SER A 354 17.20 30.98 -16.95
C SER A 354 16.99 29.62 -17.64
N HIS A 355 15.77 29.48 -18.16
CA HIS A 355 15.30 28.88 -19.44
C HIS A 355 15.66 27.42 -19.87
N LEU A 356 14.56 26.66 -20.08
CA LEU A 356 14.22 25.67 -21.14
C LEU A 356 15.20 24.54 -21.52
N SER A 357 14.69 23.30 -21.55
CA SER A 357 14.55 22.48 -22.77
C SER A 357 13.76 21.18 -22.51
N VAL A 358 12.78 20.90 -23.36
CA VAL A 358 12.11 19.58 -23.50
C VAL A 358 13.06 18.70 -24.30
N THR A 359 13.40 17.51 -23.80
CA THR A 359 14.18 16.52 -24.55
C THR A 359 13.29 15.33 -24.91
N THR A 360 12.86 15.28 -26.16
CA THR A 360 12.33 14.09 -26.81
C THR A 360 13.51 13.19 -27.18
N LEU A 361 13.62 12.01 -26.56
CA LEU A 361 14.53 10.96 -27.03
C LEU A 361 13.75 10.05 -27.97
N ALA A 362 14.00 10.18 -29.27
CA ALA A 362 13.58 9.22 -30.28
C ALA A 362 14.55 8.03 -30.27
N SER A 363 14.01 6.82 -30.14
CA SER A 363 14.75 5.56 -30.31
C SER A 363 14.96 5.27 -31.80
N SER A 364 16.22 5.10 -32.22
CA SER A 364 16.54 4.62 -33.57
C SER A 364 16.41 3.10 -33.62
N SER A 365 15.54 2.62 -34.51
CA SER A 365 15.38 1.23 -34.91
C SER A 365 16.58 0.75 -35.74
N ALA A 366 17.20 -0.37 -35.34
CA ALA A 366 18.09 -1.14 -36.21
C ALA A 366 17.36 -2.42 -36.62
N GLN A 367 17.04 -2.54 -37.91
CA GLN A 367 16.53 -3.77 -38.52
C GLN A 367 17.68 -4.74 -38.86
N PRO A 368 17.38 -6.05 -39.00
CA PRO A 368 18.39 -7.09 -39.06
C PRO A 368 18.88 -7.34 -40.50
N ALA A 369 20.19 -7.55 -40.66
CA ALA A 369 20.75 -8.07 -41.90
C ALA A 369 20.65 -9.60 -41.93
N THR A 370 19.92 -10.11 -42.91
CA THR A 370 19.92 -11.51 -43.34
C THR A 370 21.05 -11.74 -44.35
N GLY A 371 21.64 -12.95 -44.36
CA GLY A 371 22.26 -13.48 -45.59
C GLY A 371 23.61 -14.19 -45.46
N CYS A 372 23.54 -15.52 -45.37
CA CYS A 372 24.33 -16.53 -46.09
C CYS A 372 25.87 -16.66 -45.91
N ALA A 373 26.20 -17.85 -45.39
CA ALA A 373 26.98 -18.93 -46.05
C ALA A 373 28.50 -19.05 -45.87
N HIS A 374 28.86 -20.24 -45.36
CA HIS A 374 30.03 -21.08 -45.66
C HIS A 374 31.45 -20.49 -45.56
N LYS A 375 32.24 -21.00 -44.60
CA LYS A 375 33.27 -22.03 -44.88
C LYS A 375 33.91 -22.57 -43.61
N GLN A 376 34.19 -23.88 -43.67
CA GLN A 376 35.02 -24.67 -42.76
C GLN A 376 36.47 -24.16 -42.69
N GLN A 377 37.11 -24.31 -41.53
CA GLN A 377 38.46 -24.87 -41.29
C GLN A 377 38.74 -24.75 -39.78
N LEU A 378 38.74 -25.86 -39.04
CA LEU A 378 39.94 -26.64 -38.66
C LEU A 378 41.07 -25.76 -38.13
N TYR A 379 41.24 -25.71 -36.80
CA TYR A 379 42.54 -25.97 -36.21
C TYR A 379 42.38 -26.64 -34.85
N ASN A 380 43.16 -27.70 -34.71
CA ASN A 380 43.27 -28.60 -33.60
C ASN A 380 44.42 -28.15 -32.70
N ASP A 381 44.37 -28.62 -31.45
CA ASP A 381 45.50 -29.03 -30.62
C ASP A 381 46.25 -28.04 -29.69
N ASP A 382 46.29 -28.53 -28.44
CA ASP A 382 47.37 -28.54 -27.43
C ASP A 382 47.64 -27.30 -26.57
N ALA A 383 47.13 -27.32 -25.32
CA ALA A 383 47.87 -27.70 -24.11
C ALA A 383 47.01 -27.62 -22.84
#